data_AF-A0A2E3RMY1-F1
#
_entry.id   AF-A0A2E3RMY1-F1
#
_cell.length_a   1.000
_cell.length_b   1.000
_cell.length_c   1.000
_cell.angle_alpha   90.00
_cell.angle_beta   90.00
_cell.angle_gamma   90.00
#
_symmetry.space_group_name_H-M   'P 1'
#
loop_
_entity.id
_entity.type
_entity.pdbx_description
1 polymer ?
#
loop_
_entity_poly.entity_id
_entity_poly.type
_entity_poly.pdbx_seq_one_letter_code
_entity_poly.pdbx_strand_id
1 'polypeptide(L)'
;MKCRGCGYDLRGLSATGTCPECGHPINKTVLSTLDPETSGLPRLRTPTRTAMAYLVMVIMMFLSTCLGVATTIEARLATVSRDLNDLALALLPPSPELVNTILLSAACVCSFLIDLGLKDRPQENRRSLLVLRVGMLLVLAGWVMSWADLDVQIVLFLAMLLVLWGLRGISRDLGRYSITWRRSLAGTQQIEPLIAATVAAMLGFVTRHFALMAQWYSIASIGALLALISLLLLIIGLIYVVWNACWILKAICSPPPAPSDLLEIPGGDPDTM
;
A
#
# COMPACT_ATOMS: atom_id res chain seq x y z
N MET A 1 -9.98 -25.32 17.22
CA MET A 1 -9.87 -23.85 17.43
C MET A 1 -9.27 -23.64 18.81
N LYS A 2 -8.27 -22.78 18.97
CA LYS A 2 -7.56 -22.68 20.27
C LYS A 2 -8.22 -21.66 21.20
N CYS A 3 -8.31 -21.99 22.49
CA CYS A 3 -8.78 -21.09 23.54
C CYS A 3 -7.89 -19.84 23.60
N ARG A 4 -8.49 -18.65 23.68
CA ARG A 4 -7.74 -17.39 23.72
C ARG A 4 -6.99 -17.20 25.05
N GLY A 5 -7.47 -17.81 26.13
CA GLY A 5 -6.85 -17.74 27.45
C GLY A 5 -5.59 -18.61 27.57
N CYS A 6 -5.70 -19.90 27.24
CA CYS A 6 -4.63 -20.88 27.47
C CYS A 6 -4.15 -21.63 26.22
N GLY A 7 -4.77 -21.45 25.06
CA GLY A 7 -4.40 -22.16 23.82
C GLY A 7 -4.95 -23.58 23.66
N TYR A 8 -5.70 -24.11 24.64
CA TYR A 8 -6.34 -25.44 24.60
C TYR A 8 -7.24 -25.61 23.37
N ASP A 9 -7.27 -26.80 22.75
CA ASP A 9 -8.12 -27.05 21.57
C ASP A 9 -9.58 -27.25 21.97
N LEU A 10 -10.45 -26.37 21.50
CA LEU A 10 -11.88 -26.32 21.85
C LEU A 10 -12.75 -27.15 20.89
N ARG A 11 -12.16 -28.02 20.07
CA ARG A 11 -12.92 -28.88 19.14
C ARG A 11 -13.76 -29.89 19.92
N GLY A 12 -15.04 -30.04 19.56
CA GLY A 12 -15.97 -30.99 20.19
C GLY A 12 -16.59 -30.53 21.52
N LEU A 13 -16.18 -29.38 22.07
CA LEU A 13 -16.79 -28.81 23.27
C LEU A 13 -18.01 -27.95 22.91
N SER A 14 -18.98 -27.87 23.81
CA SER A 14 -20.15 -26.99 23.66
C SER A 14 -19.71 -25.52 23.57
N ALA A 15 -20.23 -24.80 22.57
CA ALA A 15 -19.95 -23.37 22.38
C ALA A 15 -20.40 -22.50 23.57
N THR A 16 -21.39 -22.95 24.35
CA THR A 16 -21.87 -22.27 25.56
C THR A 16 -21.08 -22.63 26.82
N GLY A 17 -20.17 -23.60 26.73
CA GLY A 17 -19.36 -24.06 27.86
C GLY A 17 -18.18 -23.14 28.21
N THR A 18 -17.42 -23.56 29.21
CA THR A 18 -16.14 -22.96 29.61
C THR A 18 -14.98 -23.86 29.23
N CYS A 19 -13.81 -23.26 28.97
CA CYS A 19 -12.59 -24.00 28.70
C CYS A 19 -12.20 -24.82 29.95
N PRO A 20 -11.97 -26.14 29.84
CA PRO A 20 -11.67 -26.98 31.01
C PRO A 20 -10.36 -26.59 31.70
N GLU A 21 -9.39 -26.07 30.94
CA GLU A 21 -8.07 -25.69 31.47
C GLU A 21 -8.06 -24.37 32.26
N CYS A 22 -8.76 -23.34 31.77
CA CYS A 22 -8.63 -21.97 32.30
C CYS A 22 -9.95 -21.32 32.70
N GLY A 23 -11.09 -22.02 32.55
CA GLY A 23 -12.41 -21.48 32.82
C GLY A 23 -12.88 -20.39 31.85
N HIS A 24 -12.07 -20.00 30.85
CA HIS A 24 -12.45 -18.95 29.90
C HIS A 24 -13.68 -19.38 29.08
N PRO A 25 -14.72 -18.54 28.95
CA PRO A 25 -15.94 -18.92 28.26
C PRO A 25 -15.67 -19.12 26.75
N ILE A 26 -16.11 -20.27 26.23
CA ILE A 26 -15.82 -20.71 24.85
C ILE A 26 -16.44 -19.75 23.84
N ASN A 27 -17.68 -19.30 24.09
CA ASN A 27 -18.38 -18.34 23.24
C ASN A 27 -17.58 -17.05 22.99
N LYS A 28 -16.84 -16.52 23.98
CA LYS A 28 -15.99 -15.33 23.80
C LYS A 28 -14.80 -15.62 22.88
N THR A 29 -14.23 -16.82 22.97
CA THR A 29 -13.18 -17.25 22.03
C THR A 29 -13.77 -17.38 20.62
N VAL A 30 -14.89 -18.08 20.49
CA VAL A 30 -15.63 -18.30 19.22
C VAL A 30 -16.00 -16.98 18.56
N LEU A 31 -16.68 -16.07 19.26
CA LEU A 31 -17.03 -14.74 18.76
C LEU A 31 -15.83 -13.87 18.39
N SER A 32 -14.68 -14.07 19.03
CA SER A 32 -13.47 -13.30 18.69
C SER A 32 -12.78 -13.77 17.41
N THR A 33 -13.03 -15.02 17.02
CA THR A 33 -12.47 -15.67 15.81
C THR A 33 -13.45 -15.66 14.65
N LEU A 34 -14.75 -15.75 14.94
CA LEU A 34 -15.80 -15.56 13.97
C LEU A 34 -15.80 -14.10 13.50
N ASP A 35 -15.65 -13.93 12.20
CA ASP A 35 -15.70 -12.64 11.55
C ASP A 35 -16.89 -12.58 10.58
N PRO A 36 -18.09 -12.19 11.07
CA PRO A 36 -19.30 -12.20 10.26
C PRO A 36 -19.20 -11.24 9.08
N GLU A 37 -18.42 -10.15 9.21
CA GLU A 37 -18.22 -9.19 8.13
C GLU A 37 -17.48 -9.85 6.96
N THR A 38 -16.38 -10.57 7.23
CA THR A 38 -15.60 -11.23 6.17
C THR A 38 -16.39 -12.34 5.48
N SER A 39 -17.22 -13.09 6.22
CA SER A 39 -18.09 -14.11 5.60
C SER A 39 -19.12 -13.54 4.63
N GLY A 40 -19.52 -12.29 4.81
CA GLY A 40 -20.44 -11.59 3.90
C GLY A 40 -19.76 -10.95 2.69
N LEU A 41 -18.43 -10.91 2.64
CA LEU A 41 -17.71 -10.30 1.52
C LEU A 41 -17.66 -11.26 0.31
N PRO A 42 -17.78 -10.74 -0.92
CA PRO A 42 -17.60 -11.54 -2.13
C PRO A 42 -16.25 -12.27 -2.15
N ARG A 43 -16.22 -13.55 -2.54
CA ARG A 43 -14.94 -14.29 -2.61
C ARG A 43 -14.03 -13.70 -3.68
N LEU A 44 -12.74 -13.54 -3.37
CA LEU A 44 -11.73 -13.21 -4.38
C LEU A 44 -11.48 -14.45 -5.24
N ARG A 45 -11.38 -14.27 -6.56
CA ARG A 45 -11.13 -15.39 -7.49
C ARG A 45 -9.76 -16.03 -7.27
N THR A 46 -8.75 -15.19 -7.01
CA THR A 46 -7.35 -15.59 -6.77
C THR A 46 -6.76 -14.78 -5.60
N PRO A 47 -7.20 -15.05 -4.35
CA PRO A 47 -6.92 -14.20 -3.19
C PRO A 47 -5.42 -13.93 -2.99
N THR A 48 -4.62 -14.99 -2.91
CA THR A 48 -3.17 -14.91 -2.68
C THR A 48 -2.44 -14.15 -3.78
N ARG A 49 -2.78 -14.41 -5.06
CA ARG A 49 -2.14 -13.71 -6.20
C ARG A 49 -2.48 -12.21 -6.20
N THR A 50 -3.73 -11.87 -5.90
CA THR A 50 -4.20 -10.48 -5.83
C THR A 50 -3.48 -9.71 -4.72
N ALA A 51 -3.40 -10.31 -3.53
CA ALA A 51 -2.75 -9.70 -2.39
C ALA A 51 -1.23 -9.57 -2.59
N MET A 52 -0.59 -10.58 -3.20
CA MET A 52 0.83 -10.53 -3.53
C MET A 52 1.14 -9.46 -4.59
N ALA A 53 0.34 -9.38 -5.65
CA ALA A 53 0.47 -8.33 -6.67
C ALA A 53 0.33 -6.93 -6.06
N TYR A 54 -0.63 -6.74 -5.15
CA TYR A 54 -0.79 -5.50 -4.40
C TYR A 54 0.43 -5.15 -3.54
N LEU A 55 0.97 -6.12 -2.79
CA LEU A 55 2.18 -5.91 -1.98
C LEU A 55 3.39 -5.54 -2.86
N VAL A 56 3.65 -6.31 -3.91
CA VAL A 56 4.77 -6.07 -4.83
C VAL A 56 4.64 -4.70 -5.47
N MET A 57 3.45 -4.31 -5.94
CA MET A 57 3.20 -2.99 -6.52
C MET A 57 3.60 -1.86 -5.55
N VAL A 58 3.14 -1.93 -4.30
CA VAL A 58 3.43 -0.89 -3.30
C VAL A 58 4.93 -0.85 -2.95
N ILE A 59 5.60 -2.00 -2.84
CA ILE A 59 7.06 -2.05 -2.63
C ILE A 59 7.80 -1.40 -3.79
N MET A 60 7.43 -1.72 -5.03
CA MET A 60 8.07 -1.15 -6.22
C MET A 60 7.84 0.36 -6.32
N MET A 61 6.65 0.85 -6.00
CA MET A 61 6.37 2.29 -5.89
C MET A 61 7.21 2.97 -4.80
N PHE A 62 7.36 2.34 -3.63
CA PHE A 62 8.20 2.83 -2.55
C PHE A 62 9.66 2.93 -2.98
N LEU A 63 10.23 1.85 -3.52
CA LEU A 63 11.60 1.82 -3.99
C LEU A 63 11.84 2.85 -5.12
N SER A 64 10.88 2.98 -6.03
CA SER A 64 10.91 3.97 -7.11
C SER A 64 10.93 5.40 -6.56
N THR A 65 10.10 5.69 -5.56
CA THR A 65 10.04 7.00 -4.91
C THR A 65 11.36 7.30 -4.18
N CYS A 66 11.90 6.33 -3.42
CA CYS A 66 13.19 6.47 -2.74
C CYS A 66 14.31 6.78 -3.74
N LEU A 67 14.36 6.06 -4.86
CA LEU A 67 15.36 6.27 -5.90
C LEU A 67 15.22 7.65 -6.56
N GLY A 68 14.00 8.08 -6.90
CA GLY A 68 13.75 9.41 -7.46
C GLY A 68 14.08 10.57 -6.50
N VAL A 69 13.86 10.38 -5.19
CA VAL A 69 14.29 11.35 -4.18
C VAL A 69 15.82 11.38 -4.05
N ALA A 70 16.46 10.21 -4.06
CA ALA A 70 17.92 10.12 -3.97
C ALA A 70 18.62 10.81 -5.16
N THR A 71 18.15 10.58 -6.40
CA THR A 71 18.69 11.28 -7.59
C THR A 71 18.43 12.78 -7.54
N THR A 72 17.29 13.21 -6.98
CA THR A 72 16.99 14.63 -6.77
C THR A 72 17.97 15.27 -5.78
N ILE A 73 18.33 14.56 -4.70
CA ILE A 73 19.30 15.03 -3.70
C ILE A 73 20.71 15.07 -4.29
N GLU A 74 21.13 14.02 -5.00
CA GLU A 74 22.43 13.96 -5.68
C GLU A 74 22.61 15.15 -6.64
N ALA A 75 21.64 15.39 -7.53
CA ALA A 75 21.68 16.50 -8.47
C ALA A 75 21.79 17.87 -7.78
N ARG A 76 21.42 17.98 -6.50
CA ARG A 76 21.60 19.19 -5.68
C ARG A 76 22.98 19.21 -5.02
N LEU A 77 23.43 18.11 -4.44
CA LEU A 77 24.75 18.02 -3.81
C LEU A 77 25.88 18.26 -4.82
N ALA A 78 25.73 17.78 -6.06
CA ALA A 78 26.67 18.02 -7.15
C ALA A 78 26.89 19.52 -7.45
N THR A 79 25.90 20.37 -7.15
CA THR A 79 26.03 21.84 -7.31
C THR A 79 26.72 22.52 -6.12
N VAL A 80 26.81 21.86 -4.96
CA VAL A 80 27.30 22.45 -3.71
C VAL A 80 28.74 22.01 -3.40
N SER A 81 29.07 20.73 -3.57
CA SER A 81 30.39 20.19 -3.20
C SER A 81 30.78 18.99 -4.05
N ARG A 82 32.05 18.97 -4.50
CA ARG A 82 32.62 17.81 -5.22
C ARG A 82 32.81 16.60 -4.31
N ASP A 83 33.27 16.79 -3.08
CA ASP A 83 33.54 15.66 -2.16
C ASP A 83 32.27 14.90 -1.77
N LEU A 84 31.14 15.61 -1.64
CA LEU A 84 29.83 14.98 -1.39
C LEU A 84 29.28 14.26 -2.62
N ASN A 85 29.68 14.70 -3.81
CA ASN A 85 29.28 14.07 -5.07
C ASN A 85 29.91 12.67 -5.22
N ASP A 86 31.17 12.51 -4.84
CA ASP A 86 31.86 11.21 -4.91
C ASP A 86 31.22 10.17 -3.98
N LEU A 87 30.77 10.59 -2.78
CA LEU A 87 30.02 9.71 -1.87
C LEU A 87 28.64 9.34 -2.43
N ALA A 88 27.94 10.29 -3.06
CA ALA A 88 26.63 10.04 -3.65
C ALA A 88 26.72 9.05 -4.83
N LEU A 89 27.72 9.22 -5.70
CA LEU A 89 28.02 8.31 -6.81
C LEU A 89 28.33 6.88 -6.33
N ALA A 90 28.93 6.73 -5.15
CA ALA A 90 29.21 5.41 -4.57
C ALA A 90 27.96 4.70 -4.03
N LEU A 91 26.92 5.45 -3.64
CA LEU A 91 25.68 4.91 -3.05
C LEU A 91 24.59 4.61 -4.09
N LEU A 92 24.63 5.28 -5.25
CA LEU A 92 23.63 5.12 -6.30
C LEU A 92 24.01 4.00 -7.29
N PRO A 93 23.02 3.28 -7.84
CA PRO A 93 23.30 2.32 -8.90
C PRO A 93 23.86 3.06 -10.13
N PRO A 94 24.67 2.38 -10.98
CA PRO A 94 25.29 3.02 -12.15
C PRO A 94 24.30 3.51 -13.21
N SER A 95 23.03 3.09 -13.14
CA SER A 95 21.95 3.51 -14.03
C SER A 95 20.61 3.66 -13.28
N PRO A 96 20.45 4.70 -12.42
CA PRO A 96 19.26 4.85 -11.59
C PRO A 96 17.99 5.02 -12.44
N GLU A 97 18.10 5.59 -13.63
CA GLU A 97 16.99 5.74 -14.59
C GLU A 97 16.45 4.39 -15.08
N LEU A 98 17.33 3.45 -15.43
CA LEU A 98 16.97 2.11 -15.87
C LEU A 98 16.33 1.33 -14.73
N VAL A 99 16.96 1.37 -13.54
CA VAL A 99 16.41 0.71 -12.35
C VAL A 99 15.02 1.25 -12.05
N ASN A 100 14.83 2.57 -12.05
CA ASN A 100 13.53 3.16 -11.77
C ASN A 100 12.47 2.79 -12.82
N THR A 101 12.85 2.74 -14.10
CA THR A 101 11.96 2.30 -15.19
C THR A 101 11.51 0.86 -15.00
N ILE A 102 12.40 -0.03 -14.57
CA ILE A 102 12.07 -1.43 -14.25
C ILE A 102 11.09 -1.49 -13.07
N LEU A 103 11.35 -0.74 -11.99
CA LEU A 103 10.46 -0.69 -10.82
C LEU A 103 9.05 -0.21 -11.19
N LEU A 104 8.94 0.89 -11.93
CA LEU A 104 7.66 1.46 -12.38
C LEU A 104 6.92 0.52 -13.34
N SER A 105 7.64 -0.14 -14.26
CA SER A 105 7.07 -1.13 -15.17
C SER A 105 6.52 -2.34 -14.40
N ALA A 106 7.27 -2.86 -13.42
CA ALA A 106 6.82 -3.96 -12.57
C ALA A 106 5.58 -3.58 -11.74
N ALA A 107 5.55 -2.38 -11.18
CA ALA A 107 4.39 -1.85 -10.47
C ALA A 107 3.16 -1.72 -11.40
N CYS A 108 3.37 -1.26 -12.63
CA CYS A 108 2.31 -1.18 -13.65
C CYS A 108 1.75 -2.56 -13.98
N VAL A 109 2.59 -3.56 -14.25
CA VAL A 109 2.17 -4.96 -14.48
C VAL A 109 1.38 -5.50 -13.29
N CYS A 110 1.83 -5.25 -12.06
CA CYS A 110 1.12 -5.69 -10.86
C CYS A 110 -0.28 -5.05 -10.76
N SER A 111 -0.46 -3.79 -11.15
CA SER A 111 -1.78 -3.14 -11.20
C SER A 111 -2.76 -3.85 -12.14
N PHE A 112 -2.27 -4.45 -13.23
CA PHE A 112 -3.10 -5.27 -14.12
C PHE A 112 -3.46 -6.62 -13.50
N LEU A 113 -2.52 -7.26 -12.79
CA LEU A 113 -2.77 -8.54 -12.11
C LEU A 113 -3.81 -8.44 -10.99
N ILE A 114 -3.88 -7.29 -10.30
CA ILE A 114 -4.89 -7.05 -9.25
C ILE A 114 -6.31 -7.12 -9.82
N ASP A 115 -6.57 -6.59 -11.01
CA ASP A 115 -7.88 -6.59 -11.67
C ASP A 115 -8.38 -7.99 -12.03
N LEU A 116 -7.47 -8.88 -12.45
CA LEU A 116 -7.81 -10.29 -12.70
C LEU A 116 -8.36 -10.96 -11.44
N GLY A 117 -7.90 -10.53 -10.26
CA GLY A 117 -8.38 -10.98 -8.96
C GLY A 117 -9.68 -10.33 -8.49
N LEU A 118 -10.00 -9.13 -9.00
CA LEU A 118 -11.15 -8.31 -8.62
C LEU A 118 -12.28 -8.29 -9.66
N LYS A 119 -12.19 -9.08 -10.73
CA LYS A 119 -13.11 -9.04 -11.89
C LYS A 119 -14.60 -9.12 -11.55
N ASP A 120 -14.95 -9.90 -10.52
CA ASP A 120 -16.33 -10.20 -10.11
C ASP A 120 -16.90 -9.17 -9.11
N ARG A 121 -16.22 -8.05 -8.89
CA ARG A 121 -16.62 -7.01 -7.93
C ARG A 121 -17.60 -5.98 -8.50
N PRO A 122 -18.38 -5.32 -7.62
CA PRO A 122 -19.23 -4.20 -7.98
C PRO A 122 -18.45 -3.05 -8.65
N GLN A 123 -19.19 -2.24 -9.41
CA GLN A 123 -18.67 -1.20 -10.32
C GLN A 123 -17.76 -0.16 -9.64
N GLU A 124 -17.95 0.13 -8.36
CA GLU A 124 -17.16 1.11 -7.61
C GLU A 124 -15.65 0.78 -7.62
N ASN A 125 -15.29 -0.50 -7.50
CA ASN A 125 -13.89 -0.95 -7.44
C ASN A 125 -13.20 -0.78 -8.80
N ARG A 126 -13.95 -0.86 -9.90
CA ARG A 126 -13.40 -0.71 -11.26
C ARG A 126 -12.93 0.72 -11.51
N ARG A 127 -13.59 1.73 -10.92
CA ARG A 127 -13.17 3.13 -11.04
C ARG A 127 -11.80 3.34 -10.39
N SER A 128 -11.60 2.84 -9.17
CA SER A 128 -10.33 2.94 -8.45
C SER A 128 -9.18 2.25 -9.19
N LEU A 129 -9.43 1.06 -9.77
CA LEU A 129 -8.44 0.35 -10.58
C LEU A 129 -8.10 1.11 -11.87
N LEU A 130 -9.10 1.67 -12.55
CA LEU A 130 -8.88 2.47 -13.76
C LEU A 130 -8.02 3.71 -13.44
N VAL A 131 -8.39 4.44 -12.38
CA VAL A 131 -7.66 5.63 -11.92
C VAL A 131 -6.21 5.27 -11.55
N LEU A 132 -5.99 4.15 -10.84
CA LEU A 132 -4.66 3.65 -10.54
C LEU A 132 -3.84 3.39 -11.82
N ARG A 133 -4.40 2.66 -12.79
CA ARG A 133 -3.71 2.30 -14.04
C ARG A 133 -3.34 3.50 -14.88
N VAL A 134 -4.29 4.41 -15.06
CA VAL A 134 -4.03 5.66 -15.78
C VAL A 134 -2.92 6.44 -15.09
N GLY A 135 -2.97 6.57 -13.76
CA GLY A 135 -1.89 7.18 -12.98
C GLY A 135 -0.54 6.48 -13.20
N MET A 136 -0.48 5.15 -13.09
CA MET A 136 0.77 4.37 -13.25
C MET A 136 1.37 4.50 -14.66
N LEU A 137 0.52 4.49 -15.70
CA LEU A 137 0.97 4.69 -17.07
C LEU A 137 1.49 6.10 -17.30
N LEU A 138 0.85 7.12 -16.72
CA LEU A 138 1.31 8.51 -16.78
C LEU A 138 2.63 8.71 -16.02
N VAL A 139 2.81 8.08 -14.85
CA VAL A 139 4.08 8.10 -14.12
C VAL A 139 5.19 7.45 -14.94
N LEU A 140 4.93 6.26 -15.51
CA LEU A 140 5.92 5.56 -16.33
C LEU A 140 6.28 6.36 -17.59
N ALA A 141 5.29 6.91 -18.29
CA ALA A 141 5.51 7.74 -19.47
C ALA A 141 6.30 9.00 -19.12
N GLY A 142 5.89 9.74 -18.07
CA GLY A 142 6.60 10.93 -17.62
C GLY A 142 8.04 10.65 -17.21
N TRP A 143 8.30 9.49 -16.58
CA TRP A 143 9.65 9.08 -16.21
C TRP A 143 10.52 8.76 -17.44
N VAL A 144 10.03 7.92 -18.36
CA VAL A 144 10.77 7.51 -19.56
C VAL A 144 11.07 8.71 -20.46
N MET A 145 10.14 9.65 -20.54
CA MET A 145 10.32 10.83 -21.34
C MET A 145 11.47 11.72 -20.80
N SER A 146 11.75 11.71 -19.49
CA SER A 146 12.90 12.39 -18.86
C SER A 146 13.19 13.81 -19.38
N TRP A 147 12.16 14.64 -19.49
CA TRP A 147 12.35 16.06 -19.82
C TRP A 147 12.54 16.80 -18.50
N ALA A 148 13.66 17.51 -18.34
CA ALA A 148 13.95 18.35 -17.18
C ALA A 148 12.95 19.52 -17.01
N ASP A 149 11.98 19.62 -17.91
CA ASP A 149 10.99 20.68 -18.00
C ASP A 149 9.98 20.61 -16.85
N LEU A 150 9.59 21.80 -16.37
CA LEU A 150 8.59 21.96 -15.31
C LEU A 150 7.28 21.24 -15.65
N ASP A 151 6.87 21.29 -16.91
CA ASP A 151 5.61 20.71 -17.39
C ASP A 151 5.54 19.21 -17.12
N VAL A 152 6.64 18.49 -17.35
CA VAL A 152 6.71 17.04 -17.08
C VAL A 152 6.67 16.74 -15.59
N GLN A 153 7.32 17.57 -14.75
CA GLN A 153 7.26 17.39 -13.29
C GLN A 153 5.83 17.58 -12.77
N ILE A 154 5.10 18.58 -13.26
CA ILE A 154 3.69 18.79 -12.90
C ILE A 154 2.86 17.57 -13.31
N VAL A 155 3.05 17.06 -14.53
CA VAL A 155 2.36 15.85 -15.01
C VAL A 155 2.69 14.64 -14.11
N LEU A 156 3.94 14.45 -13.69
CA LEU A 156 4.34 13.38 -12.78
C LEU A 156 3.67 13.51 -11.40
N PHE A 157 3.56 14.72 -10.85
CA PHE A 157 2.83 14.94 -9.60
C PHE A 157 1.34 14.63 -9.74
N LEU A 158 0.69 15.11 -10.81
CA LEU A 158 -0.71 14.81 -11.10
C LEU A 158 -0.93 13.30 -11.30
N ALA A 159 -0.03 12.62 -12.00
CA ALA A 159 -0.05 11.19 -12.19
C ALA A 159 0.08 10.45 -10.84
N MET A 160 1.00 10.88 -9.97
CA MET A 160 1.14 10.32 -8.62
C MET A 160 -0.12 10.52 -7.77
N LEU A 161 -0.80 11.68 -7.87
CA LEU A 161 -2.07 11.90 -7.19
C LEU A 161 -3.15 10.91 -7.66
N LEU A 162 -3.22 10.63 -8.96
CA LEU A 162 -4.11 9.59 -9.50
C LEU A 162 -3.74 8.20 -8.97
N VAL A 163 -2.46 7.86 -8.92
CA VAL A 163 -1.98 6.58 -8.35
C VAL A 163 -2.44 6.45 -6.89
N LEU A 164 -2.21 7.47 -6.05
CA LEU A 164 -2.60 7.45 -4.65
C LEU A 164 -4.13 7.38 -4.48
N TRP A 165 -4.90 8.10 -5.29
CA TRP A 165 -6.36 8.00 -5.24
C TRP A 165 -6.86 6.60 -5.63
N GLY A 166 -6.33 6.03 -6.70
CA GLY A 166 -6.67 4.67 -7.11
C GLY A 166 -6.28 3.64 -6.05
N LEU A 167 -5.10 3.80 -5.45
CA LEU A 167 -4.62 2.99 -4.34
C LEU A 167 -5.57 3.03 -3.15
N ARG A 168 -6.11 4.21 -2.81
CA ARG A 168 -7.07 4.37 -1.70
C ARG A 168 -8.29 3.48 -1.82
N GLY A 169 -8.88 3.38 -3.01
CA GLY A 169 -10.00 2.48 -3.24
C GLY A 169 -9.61 1.02 -3.03
N ILE A 170 -8.49 0.60 -3.64
CA ILE A 170 -8.01 -0.78 -3.59
C ILE A 170 -7.62 -1.20 -2.17
N SER A 171 -6.88 -0.36 -1.44
CA SER A 171 -6.50 -0.61 -0.05
C SER A 171 -7.72 -0.73 0.85
N ARG A 172 -8.73 0.12 0.65
CA ARG A 172 -9.99 0.04 1.42
C ARG A 172 -10.72 -1.27 1.14
N ASP A 173 -10.75 -1.73 -0.09
CA ASP A 173 -11.47 -2.95 -0.46
C ASP A 173 -10.75 -4.23 -0.03
N LEU A 174 -9.43 -4.31 -0.24
CA LEU A 174 -8.62 -5.43 0.24
C LEU A 174 -8.49 -5.43 1.76
N GLY A 175 -8.44 -4.25 2.39
CA GLY A 175 -8.40 -4.08 3.84
C GLY A 175 -9.62 -4.65 4.56
N ARG A 176 -10.79 -4.72 3.91
CA ARG A 176 -11.99 -5.36 4.48
C ARG A 176 -11.79 -6.83 4.81
N TYR A 177 -10.83 -7.53 4.19
CA TYR A 177 -10.52 -8.93 4.51
C TYR A 177 -9.64 -9.10 5.74
N SER A 178 -9.09 -8.01 6.28
CA SER A 178 -8.20 -8.06 7.43
C SER A 178 -8.90 -7.59 8.70
N ILE A 179 -9.12 -8.52 9.65
CA ILE A 179 -9.66 -8.18 10.98
C ILE A 179 -8.78 -7.15 11.67
N THR A 180 -7.45 -7.31 11.57
CA THR A 180 -6.48 -6.39 12.17
C THR A 180 -6.66 -4.99 11.60
N TRP A 181 -6.81 -4.87 10.27
CA TRP A 181 -7.06 -3.60 9.60
C TRP A 181 -8.32 -2.91 10.12
N ARG A 182 -9.43 -3.65 10.23
CA ARG A 182 -10.71 -3.07 10.67
C ARG A 182 -10.70 -2.67 12.13
N ARG A 183 -9.94 -3.38 12.98
CA ARG A 183 -9.81 -3.06 14.41
C ARG A 183 -8.78 -1.96 14.69
N SER A 184 -7.78 -1.76 13.83
CA SER A 184 -6.74 -0.76 14.01
C SER A 184 -7.15 0.61 13.48
N LEU A 185 -8.15 1.25 14.10
CA LEU A 185 -8.56 2.63 13.72
C LEU A 185 -7.39 3.63 13.76
N ALA A 186 -6.47 3.48 14.71
CA ALA A 186 -5.27 4.32 14.83
C ALA A 186 -4.06 3.82 14.03
N GLY A 187 -4.07 2.57 13.55
CA GLY A 187 -2.93 1.93 12.90
C GLY A 187 -2.98 1.97 11.37
N THR A 188 -4.15 2.24 10.77
CA THR A 188 -4.28 2.33 9.33
C THR A 188 -3.80 3.69 8.84
N GLN A 189 -2.65 3.73 8.17
CA GLN A 189 -2.22 4.93 7.46
C GLN A 189 -3.27 5.32 6.42
N GLN A 190 -3.84 6.51 6.63
CA GLN A 190 -4.70 7.17 5.67
C GLN A 190 -3.87 7.59 4.45
N ILE A 191 -4.45 7.52 3.26
CA ILE A 191 -3.76 7.92 2.02
C ILE A 191 -3.84 9.44 1.83
N GLU A 192 -4.75 10.10 2.54
CA GLU A 192 -4.96 11.55 2.55
C GLU A 192 -3.69 12.35 2.93
N PRO A 193 -2.93 12.00 4.00
CA PRO A 193 -1.63 12.61 4.26
C PRO A 193 -0.61 12.44 3.13
N LEU A 194 -0.61 11.30 2.41
CA LEU A 194 0.32 11.09 1.29
C LEU A 194 -0.06 11.99 0.12
N ILE A 195 -1.36 12.13 -0.17
CA ILE A 195 -1.89 13.07 -1.17
C ILE A 195 -1.49 14.50 -0.81
N ALA A 196 -1.66 14.91 0.45
CA ALA A 196 -1.26 16.23 0.92
C ALA A 196 0.25 16.47 0.78
N ALA A 197 1.09 15.47 1.11
CA ALA A 197 2.53 15.54 0.92
C ALA A 197 2.90 15.65 -0.57
N THR A 198 2.24 14.91 -1.46
CA THR A 198 2.45 15.03 -2.92
C THR A 198 2.08 16.41 -3.44
N VAL A 199 0.95 16.99 -2.99
CA VAL A 199 0.55 18.36 -3.36
C VAL A 199 1.55 19.40 -2.83
N ALA A 200 1.98 19.27 -1.56
CA ALA A 200 2.96 20.17 -0.97
C ALA A 200 4.32 20.09 -1.70
N ALA A 201 4.74 18.88 -2.10
CA ALA A 201 5.93 18.69 -2.92
C ALA A 201 5.79 19.40 -4.27
N MET A 202 4.68 19.21 -4.98
CA MET A 202 4.37 19.88 -6.25
C MET A 202 4.43 21.41 -6.10
N LEU A 203 3.80 21.97 -5.07
CA LEU A 203 3.83 23.42 -4.79
C LEU A 203 5.25 23.92 -4.51
N GLY A 204 6.07 23.16 -3.77
CA GLY A 204 7.47 23.49 -3.53
C GLY A 204 8.28 23.55 -4.82
N PHE A 205 8.10 22.58 -5.72
CA PHE A 205 8.75 22.56 -7.04
C PHE A 205 8.33 23.74 -7.92
N VAL A 206 7.03 24.01 -8.01
CA VAL A 206 6.47 25.12 -8.79
C VAL A 206 6.98 26.47 -8.25
N THR A 207 6.88 26.68 -6.93
CA THR A 207 7.36 27.90 -6.26
C THR A 207 8.83 28.14 -6.55
N ARG A 208 9.64 27.08 -6.45
CA ARG A 208 11.06 27.16 -6.72
C ARG A 208 11.35 27.54 -8.17
N HIS A 209 10.66 26.92 -9.13
CA HIS A 209 10.88 27.21 -10.54
C HIS A 209 10.61 28.68 -10.87
N PHE A 210 9.43 29.20 -10.48
CA PHE A 210 9.08 30.59 -10.73
C PHE A 210 9.96 31.57 -9.96
N ALA A 211 10.36 31.25 -8.73
CA ALA A 211 11.28 32.09 -7.97
C ALA A 211 12.67 32.18 -8.61
N LEU A 212 13.19 31.10 -9.21
CA LEU A 212 14.44 31.13 -9.96
C LEU A 212 14.33 32.00 -11.22
N MET A 213 13.21 31.90 -11.96
CA MET A 213 12.93 32.76 -13.12
C MET A 213 12.88 34.25 -12.72
N ALA A 214 12.33 34.56 -11.54
CA ALA A 214 12.24 35.92 -11.00
C ALA A 214 13.51 36.39 -10.25
N GLN A 215 14.57 35.57 -10.19
CA GLN A 215 15.80 35.83 -9.42
C GLN A 215 15.57 36.02 -7.91
N TRP A 216 14.50 35.46 -7.35
CA TRP A 216 14.18 35.49 -5.92
C TRP A 216 14.78 34.28 -5.20
N TYR A 217 16.10 34.30 -5.02
CA TYR A 217 16.85 33.15 -4.47
C TYR A 217 16.34 32.67 -3.10
N SER A 218 15.93 33.57 -2.22
CA SER A 218 15.38 33.21 -0.89
C SER A 218 14.08 32.39 -1.01
N ILE A 219 13.17 32.80 -1.90
CA ILE A 219 11.89 32.10 -2.13
C ILE A 219 12.17 30.76 -2.82
N ALA A 220 13.14 30.71 -3.74
CA ALA A 220 13.54 29.47 -4.39
C ALA A 220 14.06 28.43 -3.38
N SER A 221 14.84 28.86 -2.39
CA SER A 221 15.32 28.00 -1.30
C SER A 221 14.18 27.48 -0.42
N ILE A 222 13.20 28.32 -0.09
CA ILE A 222 12.01 27.90 0.66
C ILE A 222 11.21 26.84 -0.11
N GLY A 223 10.99 27.06 -1.42
CA GLY A 223 10.31 26.08 -2.28
C GLY A 223 11.06 24.75 -2.36
N ALA A 224 12.40 24.80 -2.47
CA ALA A 224 13.24 23.60 -2.45
C ALA A 224 13.11 22.81 -1.14
N LEU A 225 13.17 23.50 0.00
CA LEU A 225 13.07 22.90 1.32
C LEU A 225 11.69 22.27 1.54
N LEU A 226 10.62 22.99 1.17
CA LEU A 226 9.26 22.47 1.24
C LEU A 226 9.10 21.20 0.40
N ALA A 227 9.62 21.19 -0.83
CA ALA A 227 9.59 20.02 -1.69
C ALA A 227 10.32 18.84 -1.07
N LEU A 228 11.53 19.05 -0.55
CA LEU A 228 12.34 18.00 0.06
C LEU A 228 11.67 17.41 1.30
N ILE A 229 11.20 18.25 2.23
CA ILE A 229 10.50 17.79 3.43
C ILE A 229 9.25 16.98 3.05
N SER A 230 8.48 17.47 2.08
CA SER A 230 7.26 16.78 1.62
C SER A 230 7.57 15.43 0.98
N LEU A 231 8.65 15.32 0.20
CA LEU A 231 9.11 14.06 -0.37
C LEU A 231 9.58 13.06 0.70
N LEU A 232 10.27 13.53 1.74
CA LEU A 232 10.66 12.69 2.88
C LEU A 232 9.43 12.17 3.65
N LEU A 233 8.44 13.03 3.89
CA LEU A 233 7.16 12.63 4.48
C LEU A 233 6.41 11.62 3.61
N LEU A 234 6.47 11.77 2.28
CA LEU A 234 5.90 10.80 1.34
C LEU A 234 6.59 9.43 1.47
N ILE A 235 7.92 9.36 1.58
CA ILE A 235 8.67 8.13 1.83
C ILE A 235 8.20 7.46 3.13
N ILE A 236 8.12 8.22 4.22
CA ILE A 236 7.64 7.71 5.51
C ILE A 236 6.22 7.16 5.37
N GLY A 237 5.32 7.91 4.73
CA GLY A 237 3.95 7.46 4.47
C GLY A 237 3.89 6.15 3.67
N LEU A 238 4.74 6.00 2.65
CA LEU A 238 4.81 4.79 1.83
C LEU A 238 5.32 3.57 2.61
N ILE A 239 6.22 3.73 3.59
CA ILE A 239 6.63 2.64 4.49
C ILE A 239 5.41 2.07 5.23
N TYR A 240 4.54 2.95 5.74
CA TYR A 240 3.30 2.51 6.39
C TYR A 240 2.35 1.84 5.40
N VAL A 241 2.27 2.29 4.14
CA VAL A 241 1.47 1.63 3.10
C VAL A 241 2.00 0.22 2.77
N VAL A 242 3.33 0.02 2.76
CA VAL A 242 3.94 -1.31 2.63
C VAL A 242 3.54 -2.20 3.82
N TRP A 243 3.64 -1.69 5.03
CA TRP A 243 3.28 -2.42 6.24
C TRP A 243 1.80 -2.86 6.24
N ASN A 244 0.93 -1.92 5.86
CA ASN A 244 -0.48 -2.12 5.59
C ASN A 244 -0.73 -3.23 4.55
N ALA A 245 0.03 -3.25 3.46
CA ALA A 245 -0.05 -4.30 2.45
C ALA A 245 0.38 -5.68 2.97
N CYS A 246 1.41 -5.74 3.83
CA CYS A 246 1.82 -6.98 4.49
C CYS A 246 0.72 -7.55 5.39
N TRP A 247 0.00 -6.70 6.13
CA TRP A 247 -1.14 -7.12 6.94
C TRP A 247 -2.30 -7.66 6.10
N ILE A 248 -2.60 -7.00 4.99
CA ILE A 248 -3.62 -7.45 4.03
C ILE A 248 -3.24 -8.82 3.47
N LEU A 249 -1.98 -9.00 3.02
CA LEU A 249 -1.50 -10.28 2.50
C LEU A 249 -1.63 -11.40 3.54
N LYS A 250 -1.18 -11.15 4.78
CA LYS A 250 -1.26 -12.14 5.85
C LYS A 250 -2.72 -12.55 6.14
N ALA A 251 -3.64 -11.59 6.18
CA ALA A 251 -5.05 -11.88 6.41
C ALA A 251 -5.70 -12.68 5.27
N ILE A 252 -5.35 -12.36 4.02
CA ILE A 252 -5.91 -13.05 2.85
C ILE A 252 -5.32 -14.47 2.70
N CYS A 253 -4.04 -14.67 3.03
CA CYS A 253 -3.38 -15.99 3.00
C CYS A 253 -3.75 -16.90 4.17
N SER A 254 -4.31 -16.35 5.24
CA SER A 254 -4.71 -17.10 6.43
C SER A 254 -6.10 -16.63 6.89
N PRO A 255 -7.15 -16.90 6.09
CA PRO A 255 -8.50 -16.44 6.41
C PRO A 255 -8.96 -17.07 7.73
N PRO A 256 -9.78 -16.35 8.52
CA PRO A 256 -10.44 -16.95 9.68
C PRO A 256 -11.35 -18.12 9.22
N PRO A 257 -11.55 -19.14 10.07
CA PRO A 257 -12.44 -20.26 9.76
C PRO A 257 -13.86 -19.75 9.49
N ALA A 258 -14.54 -20.32 8.50
CA ALA A 258 -15.92 -19.92 8.20
C ALA A 258 -16.87 -20.44 9.30
N PRO A 259 -18.02 -19.78 9.53
CA PRO A 259 -19.02 -20.28 10.46
C PRO A 259 -19.48 -21.71 10.15
N SER A 260 -19.59 -22.06 8.86
CA SER A 260 -19.93 -23.42 8.40
C SER A 260 -18.93 -24.46 8.91
N ASP A 261 -17.64 -24.15 8.88
CA ASP A 261 -16.56 -25.04 9.30
C ASP A 261 -16.59 -25.29 10.81
N LEU A 262 -17.28 -24.43 11.57
CA LEU A 262 -17.51 -24.60 13.00
C LEU A 262 -18.82 -25.32 13.32
N LEU A 263 -19.75 -25.39 12.37
CA LEU A 263 -21.06 -26.02 12.51
C LEU A 263 -21.10 -27.47 12.01
N GLU A 264 -20.13 -27.90 11.21
CA GLU A 264 -19.94 -29.33 10.90
C GLU A 264 -19.57 -30.10 12.18
N ILE A 265 -20.58 -30.68 12.84
CA ILE A 265 -20.41 -31.55 14.00
C ILE A 265 -19.80 -32.87 13.48
N PRO A 266 -18.57 -33.23 13.86
CA PRO A 266 -18.02 -34.54 13.54
C PRO A 266 -18.77 -35.59 14.36
N GLY A 267 -19.79 -36.24 13.79
CA GLY A 267 -20.49 -37.32 14.49
C GLY A 267 -21.90 -37.68 14.03
N GLY A 268 -22.47 -37.00 13.03
CA GLY A 268 -23.66 -37.51 12.36
C GLY A 268 -23.24 -38.40 11.20
N ASP A 269 -22.85 -39.65 11.46
CA ASP A 269 -22.81 -40.65 10.39
C ASP A 269 -24.27 -40.94 10.00
N PRO A 270 -24.74 -40.49 8.80
CA PRO A 270 -26.15 -40.64 8.42
C PRO A 270 -26.60 -42.10 8.37
N ASP A 271 -25.66 -43.04 8.36
CA ASP A 271 -25.91 -44.49 8.30
C ASP A 271 -26.11 -45.14 9.70
N THR A 272 -26.15 -44.36 10.78
CA THR A 272 -26.42 -44.87 12.15
C THR A 272 -27.82 -44.58 12.70
N MET A 273 -28.78 -44.18 11.84
CA MET A 273 -30.21 -44.06 12.18
C MET A 273 -31.09 -45.02 11.38
#